data_AF-A0A5C5XQT0-F1
#
_entry.id   AF-A0A5C5XQT0-F1
#
_cell.length_a   1.000
_cell.length_b   1.000
_cell.length_c   1.000
_cell.angle_alpha   90.00
_cell.angle_beta   90.00
_cell.angle_gamma   90.00
#
_symmetry.space_group_name_H-M   'P 1'
#
loop_
_entity.id
_entity.type
_entity.pdbx_description
1 polymer ?
#
loop_
_entity_poly.entity_id
_entity_poly.type
_entity_poly.pdbx_seq_one_letter_code
_entity_poly.pdbx_strand_id
1 'polypeptide(L)'
;MRNLFYVLIALLGVSFFQVTGQADTVRNLNELKAQMTQLGKPALVIAGADWCVYCREMSQELATSPGLQPLQKNFAILKIDVDTPVWDIAKRVFEFDGTGVPAVFVFRADGEKLYSASGKPSDMEGFLKRYLDKSGRILTTTEARNLSRDLTKIQGLLKKDDLAGAIEIAMPYEFKDCYAQTAKTMMDVKSQIEVLVTDQIAKLDEKLKETPVDFAAVIELVQLKQTCQTSRELLAKIQLIEETLTAQEANQKLIAQAEQLLSADQLREDRKRGEAADIYKELIQQYPDTAVAALAQERLGNRETTPAKPSMPAKTESGDPKKAAAYLRLAKQLLEIKSPKANEYLQKAIDEAPESEAAGEARELIK
;
A
#
# COMPACT_ATOMS: atom_id res chain seq x y z
N MET A 1 -34.23 30.68 4.95
CA MET A 1 -35.40 30.35 5.79
C MET A 1 -35.93 28.99 5.33
N ARG A 2 -35.69 27.94 6.13
CA ARG A 2 -36.72 27.24 6.94
C ARG A 2 -37.68 26.42 6.05
N ASN A 3 -37.39 25.13 5.82
CA ASN A 3 -37.82 23.95 6.62
C ASN A 3 -39.35 23.71 6.65
N LEU A 4 -39.71 22.41 6.72
CA LEU A 4 -41.01 21.77 7.05
C LEU A 4 -41.98 21.53 5.87
N PHE A 5 -42.69 20.39 5.66
CA PHE A 5 -43.04 19.22 6.49
C PHE A 5 -43.40 18.01 5.57
N TYR A 6 -42.73 16.86 5.78
CA TYR A 6 -43.25 15.49 5.96
C TYR A 6 -44.39 14.86 5.11
N VAL A 7 -44.06 13.65 4.63
CA VAL A 7 -44.76 12.35 4.78
C VAL A 7 -46.20 12.21 4.28
N LEU A 8 -46.35 11.38 3.24
CA LEU A 8 -47.50 10.50 3.08
C LEU A 8 -47.03 9.12 2.56
N ILE A 9 -46.97 8.15 3.48
CA ILE A 9 -46.94 6.71 3.17
C ILE A 9 -48.37 6.23 3.32
N ALA A 10 -48.97 5.66 2.27
CA ALA A 10 -49.88 4.53 2.37
C ALA A 10 -50.35 4.01 1.01
N LEU A 11 -50.11 2.72 0.80
CA LEU A 11 -51.01 1.76 0.13
C LEU A 11 -51.18 1.86 -1.39
N LEU A 12 -50.17 1.35 -2.10
CA LEU A 12 -50.43 0.43 -3.20
C LEU A 12 -49.56 -0.81 -3.00
N GLY A 13 -50.20 -1.98 -3.00
CA GLY A 13 -49.55 -3.27 -2.84
C GLY A 13 -48.53 -3.48 -3.95
N VAL A 14 -47.27 -3.20 -3.64
CA VAL A 14 -46.16 -3.64 -4.47
C VAL A 14 -45.90 -5.08 -4.05
N SER A 15 -46.37 -5.99 -4.90
CA SER A 15 -45.89 -7.35 -4.96
C SER A 15 -44.38 -7.32 -4.72
N PHE A 16 -43.94 -7.91 -3.60
CA PHE A 16 -42.55 -8.30 -3.39
C PHE A 16 -42.25 -9.42 -4.40
N PHE A 17 -42.17 -9.05 -5.69
CA PHE A 17 -41.54 -9.87 -6.68
C PHE A 17 -40.06 -9.87 -6.33
N GLN A 18 -39.58 -11.05 -5.98
CA GLN A 18 -38.23 -11.32 -5.54
C GLN A 18 -37.24 -10.84 -6.61
N VAL A 19 -36.59 -9.69 -6.38
CA VAL A 19 -35.40 -9.27 -7.14
C VAL A 19 -34.18 -9.92 -6.49
N THR A 20 -34.09 -11.25 -6.55
CA THR A 20 -32.89 -12.00 -6.13
C THR A 20 -31.87 -12.06 -7.27
N GLY A 21 -32.32 -12.26 -8.51
CA GLY A 21 -31.43 -12.43 -9.67
C GLY A 21 -30.59 -11.21 -10.06
N GLN A 22 -31.08 -9.98 -9.85
CA GLN A 22 -30.32 -8.76 -10.18
C GLN A 22 -29.22 -8.50 -9.13
N ALA A 23 -29.47 -8.82 -7.86
CA ALA A 23 -28.49 -8.65 -6.78
C ALA A 23 -27.30 -9.62 -6.92
N ASP A 24 -27.56 -10.88 -7.28
CA ASP A 24 -26.52 -11.88 -7.50
C ASP A 24 -25.66 -11.55 -8.74
N THR A 25 -26.28 -11.04 -9.81
CA THR A 25 -25.58 -10.58 -11.02
C THR A 25 -24.66 -9.38 -10.72
N VAL A 26 -25.13 -8.40 -9.93
CA VAL A 26 -24.33 -7.24 -9.52
C VAL A 26 -23.17 -7.65 -8.60
N ARG A 27 -23.39 -8.60 -7.69
CA ARG A 27 -22.34 -9.16 -6.83
C ARG A 27 -21.25 -9.84 -7.66
N ASN A 28 -21.63 -10.67 -8.63
CA ASN A 28 -20.71 -11.37 -9.53
C ASN A 28 -19.91 -10.39 -10.41
N LEU A 29 -20.52 -9.30 -10.87
CA LEU A 29 -19.83 -8.26 -11.65
C LEU A 29 -18.82 -7.47 -10.82
N ASN A 30 -19.18 -7.09 -9.58
CA ASN A 30 -18.27 -6.41 -8.68
C ASN A 30 -17.08 -7.29 -8.30
N GLU A 31 -17.33 -8.58 -8.05
CA GLU A 31 -16.27 -9.55 -7.78
C GLU A 31 -15.37 -9.77 -9.00
N LEU A 32 -15.94 -9.91 -10.19
CA LEU A 32 -15.19 -9.95 -11.45
C LEU A 32 -14.28 -8.73 -11.57
N LYS A 33 -14.84 -7.53 -11.43
CA LYS A 33 -14.09 -6.28 -11.51
C LYS A 33 -12.98 -6.23 -10.47
N ALA A 34 -13.24 -6.65 -9.23
CA ALA A 34 -12.22 -6.68 -8.19
C ALA A 34 -11.07 -7.65 -8.54
N GLN A 35 -11.38 -8.85 -9.02
CA GLN A 35 -10.37 -9.84 -9.41
C GLN A 35 -9.53 -9.36 -10.60
N MET A 36 -10.15 -8.73 -11.61
CA MET A 36 -9.42 -8.14 -12.72
C MET A 36 -8.55 -6.97 -12.25
N THR A 37 -9.15 -5.98 -11.58
CA THR A 37 -8.46 -4.71 -11.27
C THR A 37 -7.41 -4.85 -10.17
N GLN A 38 -7.65 -5.68 -9.15
CA GLN A 38 -6.73 -5.81 -8.02
C GLN A 38 -5.68 -6.89 -8.23
N LEU A 39 -6.07 -8.01 -8.87
CA LEU A 39 -5.18 -9.17 -9.01
C LEU A 39 -4.61 -9.31 -10.41
N GLY A 40 -5.15 -8.63 -11.43
CA GLY A 40 -4.69 -8.81 -12.80
C GLY A 40 -5.19 -10.11 -13.44
N LYS A 41 -6.20 -10.77 -12.86
CA LYS A 41 -6.78 -11.97 -13.47
C LYS A 41 -7.52 -11.62 -14.76
N PRO A 42 -7.31 -12.37 -15.86
CA PRO A 42 -8.18 -12.24 -17.02
C PRO A 42 -9.61 -12.68 -16.70
N ALA A 43 -10.58 -12.06 -17.35
CA ALA A 43 -11.96 -12.50 -17.30
C ALA A 43 -12.24 -13.56 -18.36
N LEU A 44 -12.85 -14.67 -17.94
CA LEU A 44 -13.49 -15.63 -18.85
C LEU A 44 -14.99 -15.41 -18.77
N VAL A 45 -15.57 -14.81 -19.80
CA VAL A 45 -17.01 -14.54 -19.87
C VAL A 45 -17.66 -15.58 -20.75
N ILE A 46 -18.68 -16.26 -20.22
CA ILE A 46 -19.41 -17.32 -20.93
C ILE A 46 -20.88 -16.93 -20.94
N ALA A 47 -21.39 -16.56 -22.10
CA ALA A 47 -22.82 -16.36 -22.29
C ALA A 47 -23.47 -17.65 -22.81
N GLY A 48 -24.47 -18.16 -22.11
CA GLY A 48 -25.18 -19.39 -22.48
C GLY A 48 -26.52 -19.48 -21.77
N ALA A 49 -27.19 -20.62 -21.91
CA ALA A 49 -28.45 -20.91 -21.22
C ALA A 49 -28.51 -22.38 -20.80
N ASP A 50 -29.41 -22.70 -19.89
CA ASP A 50 -29.55 -24.05 -19.35
C ASP A 50 -30.01 -25.07 -20.39
N TRP A 51 -30.74 -24.64 -21.43
CA TRP A 51 -31.17 -25.52 -22.52
C TRP A 51 -30.01 -25.92 -23.46
N CYS A 52 -28.92 -25.16 -23.47
CA CYS A 52 -27.77 -25.37 -24.36
C CYS A 52 -26.85 -26.50 -23.86
N VAL A 53 -26.80 -27.60 -24.61
CA VAL A 53 -25.98 -28.79 -24.29
C VAL A 53 -24.50 -28.42 -24.13
N TYR A 54 -23.91 -27.74 -25.11
CA TYR A 54 -22.50 -27.34 -25.09
C TYR A 54 -22.14 -26.38 -23.94
N CYS A 55 -23.10 -25.56 -23.50
CA CYS A 55 -22.93 -24.63 -22.38
C CYS A 55 -22.81 -25.41 -21.05
N ARG A 56 -23.65 -26.45 -20.88
CA ARG A 56 -23.58 -27.35 -19.72
C ARG A 56 -22.30 -28.17 -19.74
N GLU A 57 -21.92 -28.74 -20.89
CA GLU A 57 -20.67 -29.50 -21.04
C GLU A 57 -19.43 -28.66 -20.70
N MET A 58 -19.35 -27.42 -21.19
CA MET A 58 -18.26 -26.50 -20.87
C MET A 58 -18.22 -26.16 -19.38
N SER A 59 -19.38 -25.86 -18.78
CA SER A 59 -19.48 -25.56 -17.34
C SER A 59 -19.07 -26.75 -16.48
N GLN A 60 -19.48 -27.96 -16.86
CA GLN A 60 -19.13 -29.19 -16.16
C GLN A 60 -17.64 -29.47 -16.27
N GLU A 61 -17.07 -29.39 -17.48
CA GLU A 61 -15.63 -29.63 -17.69
C GLU A 61 -14.77 -28.68 -16.85
N LEU A 62 -15.09 -27.37 -16.84
CA LEU A 62 -14.42 -26.39 -15.99
C LEU A 62 -14.54 -26.77 -14.49
N ALA A 63 -15.69 -27.23 -14.05
CA ALA A 63 -15.94 -27.59 -12.65
C ALA A 63 -15.32 -28.92 -12.22
N THR A 64 -15.20 -29.91 -13.09
CA THR A 64 -14.83 -31.28 -12.68
C THR A 64 -13.47 -31.74 -13.18
N SER A 65 -12.95 -31.18 -14.27
CA SER A 65 -11.69 -31.65 -14.87
C SER A 65 -10.48 -31.27 -14.02
N PRO A 66 -9.71 -32.24 -13.48
CA PRO A 66 -8.56 -31.96 -12.61
C PRO A 66 -7.48 -31.11 -13.28
N GLY A 67 -7.28 -31.27 -14.61
CA GLY A 67 -6.33 -30.47 -15.38
C GLY A 67 -6.74 -29.01 -15.57
N LEU A 68 -8.04 -28.70 -15.56
CA LEU A 68 -8.55 -27.33 -15.74
C LEU A 68 -8.66 -26.56 -14.43
N GLN A 69 -8.84 -27.26 -13.31
CA GLN A 69 -9.04 -26.64 -11.99
C GLN A 69 -7.94 -25.64 -11.59
N PRO A 70 -6.64 -25.92 -11.78
CA PRO A 70 -5.58 -24.93 -11.52
C PRO A 70 -5.64 -23.73 -12.46
N LEU A 71 -5.96 -23.96 -13.74
CA LEU A 71 -5.99 -22.92 -14.76
C LEU A 71 -7.17 -21.97 -14.55
N GLN A 72 -8.37 -22.51 -14.32
CA GLN A 72 -9.58 -21.70 -14.18
C GLN A 72 -9.54 -20.79 -12.95
N LYS A 73 -8.84 -21.18 -11.87
CA LYS A 73 -8.68 -20.35 -10.67
C LYS A 73 -7.94 -19.04 -10.94
N ASN A 74 -7.17 -19.00 -12.02
CA ASN A 74 -6.47 -17.81 -12.49
C ASN A 74 -7.35 -16.91 -13.37
N PHE A 75 -8.56 -17.35 -13.74
CA PHE A 75 -9.56 -16.51 -14.39
C PHE A 75 -10.57 -15.99 -13.38
N ALA A 76 -11.08 -14.79 -13.64
CA ALA A 76 -12.32 -14.30 -13.06
C ALA A 76 -13.46 -14.73 -14.00
N ILE A 77 -14.30 -15.68 -13.58
CA ILE A 77 -15.32 -16.26 -14.46
C ILE A 77 -16.65 -15.53 -14.27
N LEU A 78 -17.23 -15.05 -15.37
CA LEU A 78 -18.58 -14.50 -15.40
C LEU A 78 -19.46 -15.33 -16.33
N LYS A 79 -20.59 -15.80 -15.81
CA LYS A 79 -21.63 -16.43 -16.63
C LYS A 79 -22.75 -15.44 -16.90
N ILE A 80 -23.19 -15.35 -18.14
CA ILE A 80 -24.30 -14.50 -18.56
C ILE A 80 -25.39 -15.40 -19.14
N ASP A 81 -26.60 -15.26 -18.64
CA ASP A 81 -27.76 -15.94 -19.21
C ASP A 81 -28.25 -15.21 -20.46
N VAL A 82 -28.28 -15.90 -21.61
CA VAL A 82 -28.70 -15.32 -22.89
C VAL A 82 -30.20 -15.03 -22.96
N ASP A 83 -31.00 -15.62 -22.08
CA ASP A 83 -32.44 -15.39 -22.00
C ASP A 83 -32.78 -14.13 -21.17
N THR A 84 -31.75 -13.39 -20.72
CA THR A 84 -31.90 -12.15 -19.94
C THR A 84 -31.55 -10.90 -20.74
N PRO A 85 -32.14 -9.72 -20.42
CA PRO A 85 -31.79 -8.45 -21.08
C PRO A 85 -30.31 -8.04 -20.95
N VAL A 86 -29.59 -8.61 -19.97
CA VAL A 86 -28.16 -8.40 -19.78
C VAL A 86 -27.36 -8.86 -20.99
N TRP A 87 -27.82 -9.92 -21.68
CA TRP A 87 -27.12 -10.43 -22.87
C TRP A 87 -27.15 -9.46 -24.05
N ASP A 88 -28.26 -8.75 -24.28
CA ASP A 88 -28.33 -7.75 -25.35
C ASP A 88 -27.39 -6.58 -25.09
N ILE A 89 -27.22 -6.19 -23.82
CA ILE A 89 -26.24 -5.19 -23.42
C ILE A 89 -24.83 -5.74 -23.63
N ALA A 90 -24.55 -6.95 -23.14
CA ALA A 90 -23.25 -7.60 -23.24
C ALA A 90 -22.81 -7.80 -24.70
N LYS A 91 -23.69 -8.26 -25.60
CA LYS A 91 -23.40 -8.37 -27.05
C LYS A 91 -22.92 -7.05 -27.65
N ARG A 92 -23.59 -5.94 -27.32
CA ARG A 92 -23.22 -4.60 -27.81
C ARG A 92 -21.90 -4.14 -27.21
N VAL A 93 -21.73 -4.26 -25.89
CA VAL A 93 -20.53 -3.81 -25.17
C VAL A 93 -19.30 -4.63 -25.54
N PHE A 94 -19.45 -5.93 -25.73
CA PHE A 94 -18.36 -6.84 -26.11
C PHE A 94 -18.14 -6.89 -27.63
N GLU A 95 -18.96 -6.16 -28.41
CA GLU A 95 -18.93 -6.14 -29.87
C GLU A 95 -18.94 -7.56 -30.44
N PHE A 96 -19.98 -8.32 -30.08
CA PHE A 96 -20.15 -9.71 -30.51
C PHE A 96 -21.11 -9.80 -31.69
N ASP A 97 -20.63 -10.37 -32.79
CA ASP A 97 -21.36 -10.61 -34.03
C ASP A 97 -21.79 -12.08 -34.23
N GLY A 98 -21.36 -12.97 -33.35
CA GLY A 98 -21.73 -14.38 -33.37
C GLY A 98 -23.19 -14.65 -33.00
N THR A 99 -23.74 -15.72 -33.55
CA THR A 99 -25.16 -16.10 -33.37
C THR A 99 -25.36 -17.33 -32.47
N GLY A 100 -24.28 -18.05 -32.15
CA GLY A 100 -24.34 -19.31 -31.40
C GLY A 100 -23.95 -19.17 -29.92
N VAL A 101 -24.47 -20.10 -29.11
CA VAL A 101 -24.10 -20.30 -27.70
C VAL A 101 -23.36 -21.62 -27.49
N PRO A 102 -22.42 -21.72 -26.52
CA PRO A 102 -21.97 -20.63 -25.66
C PRO A 102 -21.20 -19.56 -26.45
N ALA A 103 -21.41 -18.27 -26.15
CA ALA A 103 -20.53 -17.21 -26.62
C ALA A 103 -19.44 -17.00 -25.58
N VAL A 104 -18.19 -17.15 -25.99
CA VAL A 104 -17.02 -17.18 -25.11
C VAL A 104 -16.13 -15.99 -25.40
N PHE A 105 -15.80 -15.27 -24.34
CA PHE A 105 -14.90 -14.12 -24.40
C PHE A 105 -13.77 -14.28 -23.40
N VAL A 106 -12.59 -13.78 -23.77
CA VAL A 106 -11.49 -13.60 -22.83
C VAL A 106 -11.07 -12.14 -22.87
N PHE A 107 -11.11 -11.49 -21.70
CA PHE A 107 -10.59 -10.14 -21.52
C PHE A 107 -9.38 -10.18 -20.61
N ARG A 108 -8.32 -9.46 -20.98
CA ARG A 108 -7.21 -9.17 -20.08
C ARG A 108 -7.68 -8.21 -18.99
N ALA A 109 -6.94 -8.13 -17.89
CA ALA A 109 -7.32 -7.34 -16.73
C ALA A 109 -7.45 -5.82 -16.98
N ASP A 110 -6.77 -5.30 -18.01
CA ASP A 110 -6.90 -3.92 -18.49
C ASP A 110 -8.09 -3.69 -19.43
N GLY A 111 -8.85 -4.74 -19.75
CA GLY A 111 -10.02 -4.71 -20.62
C GLY A 111 -9.76 -5.08 -22.07
N GLU A 112 -8.52 -5.41 -22.46
CA GLU A 112 -8.24 -5.84 -23.84
C GLU A 112 -8.98 -7.16 -24.14
N LYS A 113 -9.79 -7.19 -25.21
CA LYS A 113 -10.48 -8.39 -25.69
C LYS A 113 -9.48 -9.29 -26.41
N LEU A 114 -9.02 -10.35 -25.75
CA LEU A 114 -8.08 -11.33 -26.30
C LEU A 114 -8.77 -12.40 -27.17
N TYR A 115 -10.05 -12.65 -26.91
CA TYR A 115 -10.85 -13.66 -27.61
C TYR A 115 -12.33 -13.34 -27.63
N SER A 116 -13.01 -13.74 -28.71
CA SER A 116 -14.45 -13.65 -28.88
C SER A 116 -14.90 -14.64 -29.95
N ALA A 117 -15.71 -15.64 -29.61
CA ALA A 117 -16.32 -16.56 -30.57
C ALA A 117 -17.57 -17.27 -30.01
N SER A 118 -18.38 -17.83 -30.91
CA SER A 118 -19.41 -18.81 -30.55
C SER A 118 -18.81 -20.22 -30.48
N GLY A 119 -19.37 -21.05 -29.59
CA GLY A 119 -19.01 -22.44 -29.42
C GLY A 119 -18.04 -22.68 -28.27
N LYS A 120 -18.11 -23.89 -27.72
CA LYS A 120 -17.16 -24.39 -26.72
C LYS A 120 -15.81 -24.67 -27.41
N PRO A 121 -14.67 -24.17 -26.88
CA PRO A 121 -13.35 -24.56 -27.37
C PRO A 121 -13.16 -26.08 -27.33
N SER A 122 -12.65 -26.66 -28.42
CA SER A 122 -12.43 -28.11 -28.51
C SER A 122 -11.29 -28.60 -27.61
N ASP A 123 -10.26 -27.76 -27.42
CA ASP A 123 -9.16 -27.97 -26.48
C ASP A 123 -9.23 -26.90 -25.38
N MET A 124 -9.98 -27.19 -24.31
CA MET A 124 -10.17 -26.26 -23.21
C MET A 124 -8.88 -25.98 -22.44
N GLU A 125 -8.00 -26.96 -22.29
CA GLU A 125 -6.75 -26.79 -21.55
C GLU A 125 -5.78 -25.87 -22.29
N GLY A 126 -5.53 -26.15 -23.58
CA GLY A 126 -4.70 -25.32 -24.44
C GLY A 126 -5.29 -23.92 -24.65
N PHE A 127 -6.62 -23.80 -24.68
CA PHE A 127 -7.31 -22.52 -24.69
C PHE A 127 -6.99 -21.69 -23.43
N LEU A 128 -7.21 -22.24 -22.23
CA LEU A 128 -6.95 -21.52 -20.98
C LEU A 128 -5.47 -21.15 -20.83
N LYS A 129 -4.55 -22.06 -21.15
CA LYS A 129 -3.09 -21.81 -21.09
C LYS A 129 -2.68 -20.65 -22.00
N ARG A 130 -3.08 -20.69 -23.27
CA ARG A 130 -2.80 -19.65 -24.27
C ARG A 130 -3.20 -18.26 -23.78
N TYR A 131 -4.37 -18.17 -23.15
CA TYR A 131 -4.88 -16.87 -22.71
C TYR A 131 -4.34 -16.43 -21.35
N LEU A 132 -3.92 -17.35 -20.47
CA LEU A 132 -3.12 -16.98 -19.30
C LEU A 132 -1.77 -16.40 -19.71
N ASP A 133 -1.08 -17.02 -20.67
CA ASP A 133 0.21 -16.54 -21.17
C ASP A 133 0.11 -15.12 -21.74
N LYS A 134 -0.99 -14.81 -22.46
CA LYS A 134 -1.27 -13.47 -22.99
C LYS A 134 -1.75 -12.45 -21.97
N SER A 135 -2.16 -12.90 -20.78
CA SER A 135 -2.74 -12.04 -19.73
C SER A 135 -1.70 -11.50 -18.75
N GLY A 136 -0.45 -11.92 -18.89
CA GLY A 136 0.65 -11.44 -18.06
C GLY A 136 0.61 -11.97 -16.63
N ARG A 137 1.38 -11.32 -15.75
CA ARG A 137 1.51 -11.69 -14.34
C ARG A 137 0.24 -11.35 -13.57
N ILE A 138 -0.25 -12.34 -12.83
CA ILE A 138 -1.34 -12.22 -11.86
C ILE A 138 -0.73 -12.03 -10.47
N LEU A 139 -1.23 -11.05 -9.73
CA LEU A 139 -0.86 -10.80 -8.34
C LEU A 139 -1.58 -11.76 -7.40
N THR A 140 -0.87 -12.21 -6.38
CA THR A 140 -1.48 -12.86 -5.22
C THR A 140 -2.30 -11.86 -4.40
N THR A 141 -3.25 -12.35 -3.61
CA THR A 141 -4.04 -11.53 -2.70
C THR A 141 -3.16 -10.74 -1.70
N THR A 142 -2.04 -11.32 -1.27
CA THR A 142 -1.11 -10.66 -0.36
C THR A 142 -0.35 -9.53 -1.04
N GLU A 143 0.16 -9.76 -2.26
CA GLU A 143 0.81 -8.71 -3.06
C GLU A 143 -0.15 -7.55 -3.33
N ALA A 144 -1.37 -7.83 -3.80
CA ALA A 144 -2.37 -6.79 -4.09
C ALA A 144 -2.76 -5.98 -2.83
N ARG A 145 -2.86 -6.63 -1.67
CA ARG A 145 -3.12 -5.96 -0.39
C ARG A 145 -1.96 -5.05 0.01
N ASN A 146 -0.73 -5.57 -0.05
CA ASN A 146 0.47 -4.80 0.30
C ASN A 146 0.60 -3.59 -0.62
N LEU A 147 0.40 -3.79 -1.92
CA LEU A 147 0.44 -2.75 -2.94
C LEU A 147 -0.59 -1.64 -2.66
N SER A 148 -1.83 -2.01 -2.35
CA SER A 148 -2.89 -1.04 -2.05
C SER A 148 -2.61 -0.22 -0.78
N ARG A 149 -2.09 -0.88 0.26
CA ARG A 149 -1.66 -0.22 1.50
C ARG A 149 -0.51 0.74 1.22
N ASP A 150 0.47 0.32 0.44
CA ASP A 150 1.67 1.10 0.18
C ASP A 150 1.36 2.30 -0.73
N LEU A 151 0.49 2.15 -1.73
CA LEU A 151 -0.08 3.27 -2.49
C LEU A 151 -0.73 4.32 -1.58
N THR A 152 -1.52 3.88 -0.59
CA THR A 152 -2.16 4.80 0.36
C THR A 152 -1.12 5.55 1.21
N LYS A 153 -0.06 4.86 1.64
CA LYS A 153 1.05 5.47 2.38
C LYS A 153 1.80 6.49 1.52
N ILE A 154 2.16 6.13 0.29
CA ILE A 154 2.86 7.02 -0.64
C ILE A 154 2.03 8.29 -0.88
N GLN A 155 0.73 8.17 -1.13
CA GLN A 155 -0.14 9.35 -1.27
C GLN A 155 -0.14 10.23 -0.01
N GLY A 156 -0.07 9.63 1.18
CA GLY A 156 0.05 10.37 2.43
C GLY A 156 1.39 11.07 2.61
N LEU A 157 2.48 10.47 2.12
CA LEU A 157 3.83 11.02 2.15
C LEU A 157 3.97 12.18 1.16
N LEU A 158 3.50 11.99 -0.08
CA LEU A 158 3.48 13.04 -1.11
C LEU A 158 2.66 14.26 -0.68
N LYS A 159 1.55 14.08 0.05
CA LYS A 159 0.77 15.20 0.61
C LYS A 159 1.49 15.99 1.70
N LYS A 160 2.52 15.42 2.31
CA LYS A 160 3.35 16.04 3.35
C LYS A 160 4.69 16.53 2.79
N ASP A 161 4.86 16.52 1.47
CA ASP A 161 6.13 16.78 0.79
C ASP A 161 7.28 15.86 1.24
N ASP A 162 6.96 14.68 1.78
CA ASP A 162 7.94 13.66 2.15
C ASP A 162 8.27 12.78 0.94
N LEU A 163 9.10 13.33 0.05
CA LEU A 163 9.53 12.64 -1.16
C LEU A 163 10.46 11.46 -0.84
N ALA A 164 11.29 11.56 0.20
CA ALA A 164 12.23 10.51 0.57
C ALA A 164 11.52 9.23 1.01
N GLY A 165 10.52 9.33 1.90
CA GLY A 165 9.71 8.18 2.28
C GLY A 165 8.90 7.62 1.11
N ALA A 166 8.45 8.48 0.17
CA ALA A 166 7.74 8.03 -1.02
C ALA A 166 8.64 7.20 -1.95
N ILE A 167 9.89 7.62 -2.16
CA ILE A 167 10.90 6.90 -2.95
C ILE A 167 11.19 5.53 -2.32
N GLU A 168 11.43 5.49 -1.01
CA GLU A 168 11.76 4.26 -0.27
C GLU A 168 10.70 3.17 -0.48
N ILE A 169 9.42 3.57 -0.47
CA ILE A 169 8.31 2.63 -0.66
C ILE A 169 8.08 2.29 -2.15
N ALA A 170 8.15 3.28 -3.04
CA ALA A 170 7.73 3.11 -4.43
C ALA A 170 8.79 2.44 -5.32
N MET A 171 10.07 2.83 -5.19
CA MET A 171 11.12 2.40 -6.11
C MET A 171 11.40 0.89 -6.13
N PRO A 172 11.30 0.14 -5.02
CA PRO A 172 11.50 -1.31 -5.02
C PRO A 172 10.45 -2.10 -5.83
N TYR A 173 9.30 -1.50 -6.15
CA TYR A 173 8.28 -2.18 -6.93
C TYR A 173 8.65 -2.24 -8.41
N GLU A 174 8.62 -3.46 -8.95
CA GLU A 174 8.77 -3.75 -10.38
C GLU A 174 7.62 -4.65 -10.85
N PHE A 175 6.84 -4.13 -11.80
CA PHE A 175 5.75 -4.86 -12.43
C PHE A 175 6.04 -5.00 -13.91
N LYS A 176 6.72 -6.09 -14.29
CA LYS A 176 6.83 -6.50 -15.68
C LYS A 176 5.58 -7.28 -16.09
N ASP A 177 5.01 -6.93 -17.24
CA ASP A 177 3.90 -7.64 -17.88
C ASP A 177 2.71 -7.88 -16.93
N CYS A 178 2.37 -6.92 -16.05
CA CYS A 178 1.22 -7.02 -15.15
C CYS A 178 0.14 -6.00 -15.53
N TYR A 179 -1.08 -6.48 -15.74
CA TYR A 179 -2.20 -5.67 -16.22
C TYR A 179 -3.23 -5.35 -15.12
N ALA A 180 -2.90 -5.65 -13.86
CA ALA A 180 -3.71 -5.21 -12.73
C ALA A 180 -3.72 -3.68 -12.66
N GLN A 181 -4.90 -3.08 -12.49
CA GLN A 181 -5.03 -1.64 -12.36
C GLN A 181 -4.24 -1.10 -11.15
N THR A 182 -4.18 -1.85 -10.06
CA THR A 182 -3.36 -1.51 -8.88
C THR A 182 -1.86 -1.43 -9.19
N ALA A 183 -1.34 -2.36 -9.99
CA ALA A 183 0.05 -2.34 -10.47
C ALA A 183 0.31 -1.13 -11.36
N LYS A 184 -0.61 -0.86 -12.30
CA LYS A 184 -0.53 0.33 -13.16
C LYS A 184 -0.49 1.63 -12.35
N THR A 185 -1.38 1.78 -11.37
CA THR A 185 -1.38 2.96 -10.48
C THR A 185 -0.06 3.14 -9.74
N MET A 186 0.59 2.05 -9.29
CA MET A 186 1.91 2.15 -8.68
C MET A 186 2.98 2.59 -9.67
N MET A 187 2.97 2.09 -10.90
CA MET A 187 3.90 2.53 -11.93
C MET A 187 3.68 4.01 -12.29
N ASP A 188 2.43 4.47 -12.36
CA ASP A 188 2.09 5.88 -12.59
C ASP A 188 2.63 6.77 -11.45
N VAL A 189 2.50 6.34 -10.19
CA VAL A 189 3.04 7.04 -9.02
C VAL A 189 4.56 7.04 -9.03
N LYS A 190 5.20 5.93 -9.40
CA LYS A 190 6.66 5.83 -9.56
C LYS A 190 7.16 6.86 -10.59
N SER A 191 6.51 6.95 -11.75
CA SER A 191 6.84 7.93 -12.77
C SER A 191 6.66 9.38 -12.29
N GLN A 192 5.60 9.66 -11.52
CA GLN A 192 5.43 10.99 -10.90
C GLN A 192 6.56 11.32 -9.93
N ILE A 193 6.97 10.37 -9.08
CA ILE A 193 8.11 10.54 -8.17
C ILE A 193 9.39 10.79 -8.95
N GLU A 194 9.67 10.02 -10.00
CA GLU A 194 10.85 10.20 -10.85
C GLU A 194 10.91 11.61 -11.48
N VAL A 195 9.77 12.16 -11.92
CA VAL A 195 9.69 13.54 -12.42
C VAL A 195 10.02 14.55 -11.33
N LEU A 196 9.43 14.40 -10.13
CA LEU A 196 9.68 15.30 -9.00
C LEU A 196 11.15 15.26 -8.55
N VAL A 197 11.73 14.06 -8.45
CA VAL A 197 13.14 13.91 -8.08
C VAL A 197 14.04 14.48 -9.16
N THR A 198 13.74 14.27 -10.44
CA THR A 198 14.54 14.83 -11.54
C THR A 198 14.54 16.36 -11.52
N ASP A 199 13.40 16.99 -11.20
CA ASP A 199 13.32 18.45 -11.01
C ASP A 199 14.12 18.91 -9.79
N GLN A 200 14.07 18.18 -8.67
CA GLN A 200 14.90 18.46 -7.50
C GLN A 200 16.40 18.36 -7.82
N ILE A 201 16.81 17.31 -8.54
CA ILE A 201 18.18 17.11 -9.03
C ILE A 201 18.63 18.31 -9.87
N ALA A 202 17.80 18.78 -10.81
CA ALA A 202 18.13 19.91 -11.67
C ALA A 202 18.28 21.22 -10.89
N LYS A 203 17.37 21.49 -9.94
CA LYS A 203 17.48 22.66 -9.05
C LYS A 203 18.72 22.61 -8.17
N LEU A 204 19.05 21.42 -7.68
CA LEU A 204 20.23 21.20 -6.86
C LEU A 204 21.52 21.40 -7.65
N ASP A 205 21.59 20.92 -8.89
CA ASP A 205 22.71 21.14 -9.80
C ASP A 205 22.98 22.64 -9.99
N GLU A 206 21.94 23.45 -10.20
CA GLU A 206 22.10 24.91 -10.32
C GLU A 206 22.64 25.56 -9.04
N LYS A 207 22.16 25.15 -7.85
CA LYS A 207 22.71 25.64 -6.57
C LYS A 207 24.18 25.26 -6.38
N LEU A 208 24.56 24.05 -6.77
CA LEU A 208 25.92 23.55 -6.63
C LEU A 208 26.94 24.23 -7.57
N LYS A 209 26.46 24.96 -8.59
CA LYS A 209 27.30 25.79 -9.48
C LYS A 209 27.63 27.16 -8.88
N GLU A 210 26.97 27.58 -7.81
CA GLU A 210 27.27 28.84 -7.13
C GLU A 210 28.68 28.81 -6.51
N THR A 211 29.35 29.96 -6.46
CA THR A 211 30.69 30.09 -5.89
C THR A 211 30.70 31.17 -4.80
N PRO A 212 31.04 30.84 -3.54
CA PRO A 212 31.43 29.51 -3.04
C PRO A 212 30.26 28.52 -3.01
N VAL A 213 30.55 27.22 -3.15
CA VAL A 213 29.53 26.15 -3.09
C VAL A 213 28.89 26.13 -1.70
N ASP A 214 27.57 26.13 -1.66
CA ASP A 214 26.81 26.01 -0.41
C ASP A 214 26.91 24.59 0.15
N PHE A 215 27.43 24.46 1.38
CA PHE A 215 27.56 23.17 2.06
C PHE A 215 26.19 22.51 2.32
N ALA A 216 25.12 23.30 2.51
CA ALA A 216 23.77 22.75 2.65
C ALA A 216 23.30 22.03 1.38
N ALA A 217 23.66 22.56 0.19
CA ALA A 217 23.39 21.89 -1.08
C ALA A 217 24.21 20.59 -1.22
N VAL A 218 25.45 20.55 -0.71
CA VAL A 218 26.25 19.32 -0.70
C VAL A 218 25.61 18.25 0.20
N ILE A 219 25.08 18.63 1.36
CA ILE A 219 24.31 17.72 2.22
C ILE A 219 23.08 17.18 1.48
N GLU A 220 22.32 18.04 0.81
CA GLU A 220 21.13 17.65 0.04
C GLU A 220 21.50 16.63 -1.07
N LEU A 221 22.64 16.81 -1.74
CA LEU A 221 23.13 15.89 -2.77
C LEU A 221 23.41 14.49 -2.19
N VAL A 222 24.12 14.43 -1.07
CA VAL A 222 24.46 13.15 -0.41
C VAL A 222 23.20 12.46 0.12
N GLN A 223 22.27 13.21 0.72
CA GLN A 223 20.97 12.65 1.15
C GLN A 223 20.19 12.08 -0.03
N LEU A 224 20.10 12.83 -1.13
CA LEU A 224 19.36 12.39 -2.31
C LEU A 224 19.98 11.14 -2.94
N LYS A 225 21.32 11.04 -2.96
CA LYS A 225 22.06 9.85 -3.37
C LYS A 225 21.71 8.63 -2.50
N GLN A 226 21.64 8.80 -1.18
CA GLN A 226 21.25 7.73 -0.25
C GLN A 226 19.80 7.28 -0.46
N THR A 227 18.88 8.23 -0.61
CA THR A 227 17.46 7.94 -0.85
C THR A 227 17.22 7.23 -2.18
N CYS A 228 17.95 7.60 -3.23
CA CYS A 228 17.75 7.07 -4.57
C CYS A 228 18.52 5.78 -4.87
N GLN A 229 19.13 5.12 -3.87
CA GLN A 229 19.99 3.93 -4.06
C GLN A 229 19.37 2.79 -4.87
N THR A 230 18.04 2.67 -4.84
CA THR A 230 17.29 1.61 -5.54
C THR A 230 16.93 1.97 -6.99
N SER A 231 17.12 3.22 -7.42
CA SER A 231 16.84 3.68 -8.78
C SER A 231 18.13 3.95 -9.56
N ARG A 232 18.47 3.03 -10.47
CA ARG A 232 19.67 3.16 -11.32
C ARG A 232 19.69 4.43 -12.17
N GLU A 233 18.53 4.85 -12.69
CA GLU A 233 18.42 6.03 -13.53
C GLU A 233 18.66 7.32 -12.74
N LEU A 234 18.03 7.45 -11.56
CA LEU A 234 18.21 8.62 -10.70
C LEU A 234 19.63 8.71 -10.16
N LEU A 235 20.21 7.57 -9.74
CA LEU A 235 21.61 7.52 -9.31
C LEU A 235 22.57 7.99 -10.41
N ALA A 236 22.36 7.60 -11.67
CA ALA A 236 23.22 8.02 -12.76
C ALA A 236 23.19 9.56 -12.96
N LYS A 237 22.02 10.19 -12.79
CA LYS A 237 21.89 11.66 -12.85
C LYS A 237 22.61 12.33 -11.68
N ILE A 238 22.45 11.81 -10.47
CA ILE A 238 23.11 12.34 -9.25
C ILE A 238 24.63 12.20 -9.37
N GLN A 239 25.10 11.05 -9.86
CA GLN A 239 26.53 10.78 -10.02
C GLN A 239 27.19 11.75 -11.02
N LEU A 240 26.50 12.14 -12.09
CA LEU A 240 27.03 13.12 -13.04
C LEU A 240 27.27 14.50 -12.39
N ILE A 241 26.37 14.92 -11.49
CA ILE A 241 26.52 16.17 -10.74
C ILE A 241 27.69 16.05 -9.75
N GLU A 242 27.78 14.93 -9.05
CA GLU A 242 28.87 14.64 -8.12
C GLU A 242 30.24 14.65 -8.83
N GLU A 243 30.35 14.05 -10.01
CA GLU A 243 31.56 14.07 -10.84
C GLU A 243 31.93 15.50 -11.26
N THR A 244 30.95 16.33 -11.60
CA THR A 244 31.17 17.73 -11.95
C THR A 244 31.63 18.55 -10.74
N LEU A 245 30.99 18.35 -9.58
CA LEU A 245 31.32 19.02 -8.33
C LEU A 245 32.74 18.68 -7.86
N THR A 246 33.11 17.40 -7.92
CA THR A 246 34.40 16.86 -7.44
C THR A 246 35.57 17.07 -8.39
N ALA A 247 35.33 17.63 -9.58
CA ALA A 247 36.38 18.05 -10.50
C ALA A 247 37.31 19.11 -9.86
N GLN A 248 36.82 19.87 -8.89
CA GLN A 248 37.63 20.74 -8.03
C GLN A 248 38.00 20.01 -6.74
N GLU A 249 39.30 19.91 -6.44
CA GLU A 249 39.81 19.21 -5.25
C GLU A 249 39.25 19.78 -3.92
N ALA A 250 38.98 21.09 -3.89
CA ALA A 250 38.36 21.74 -2.74
C ALA A 250 36.97 21.16 -2.40
N ASN A 251 36.20 20.75 -3.41
CA ASN A 251 34.83 20.25 -3.24
C ASN A 251 34.78 18.76 -2.88
N GLN A 252 35.82 17.99 -3.20
CA GLN A 252 35.93 16.58 -2.77
C GLN A 252 35.85 16.45 -1.25
N LYS A 253 36.49 17.38 -0.53
CA LYS A 253 36.45 17.43 0.94
C LYS A 253 35.06 17.73 1.47
N LEU A 254 34.27 18.55 0.77
CA LEU A 254 32.90 18.89 1.19
C LEU A 254 31.99 17.66 1.14
N ILE A 255 32.11 16.80 0.12
CA ILE A 255 31.31 15.57 0.05
C ILE A 255 31.65 14.63 1.20
N ALA A 256 32.94 14.38 1.45
CA ALA A 256 33.38 13.52 2.55
C ALA A 256 32.89 14.05 3.92
N GLN A 257 32.94 15.37 4.13
CA GLN A 257 32.41 16.02 5.33
C GLN A 257 30.89 15.82 5.47
N ALA A 258 30.13 15.97 4.39
CA ALA A 258 28.69 15.77 4.39
C ALA A 258 28.31 14.31 4.68
N GLU A 259 29.03 13.34 4.09
CA GLU A 259 28.84 11.91 4.35
C GLU A 259 29.09 11.54 5.83
N GLN A 260 30.17 12.05 6.42
CA GLN A 260 30.48 11.86 7.84
C GLN A 260 29.40 12.47 8.74
N LEU A 261 28.95 13.68 8.44
CA LEU A 261 27.89 14.36 9.19
C LEU A 261 26.58 13.55 9.15
N LEU A 262 26.16 13.09 7.97
CA LEU A 262 24.94 12.32 7.79
C LEU A 262 25.02 10.93 8.44
N SER A 263 26.19 10.29 8.41
CA SER A 263 26.42 9.03 9.14
C SER A 263 26.23 9.23 10.65
N ALA A 264 26.72 10.34 11.21
CA ALA A 264 26.51 10.68 12.62
C ALA A 264 25.04 10.99 12.94
N ASP A 265 24.31 11.64 12.03
CA ASP A 265 22.87 11.86 12.17
C ASP A 265 22.11 10.52 12.21
N GLN A 266 22.43 9.58 11.34
CA GLN A 266 21.83 8.23 11.34
C GLN A 266 22.10 7.48 12.66
N LEU A 267 23.35 7.50 13.16
CA LEU A 267 23.69 6.88 14.45
C LEU A 267 22.89 7.49 15.60
N ARG A 268 22.60 8.79 15.54
CA ARG A 268 21.78 9.48 16.54
C ARG A 268 20.33 9.01 16.49
N GLU A 269 19.76 8.83 15.30
CA GLU A 269 18.42 8.26 15.09
C GLU A 269 18.33 6.82 15.59
N ASP A 270 19.38 6.03 15.36
CA ASP A 270 19.55 4.66 15.86
C ASP A 270 19.82 4.57 17.37
N ARG A 271 19.75 5.70 18.09
CA ARG A 271 19.98 5.85 19.53
C ARG A 271 21.42 5.57 19.98
N LYS A 272 22.37 5.50 19.05
CA LYS A 272 23.82 5.40 19.31
C LYS A 272 24.44 6.77 19.50
N ARG A 273 23.93 7.51 20.49
CA ARG A 273 24.27 8.92 20.71
C ARG A 273 25.74 9.16 21.08
N GLY A 274 26.41 8.18 21.70
CA GLY A 274 27.83 8.25 22.02
C GLY A 274 28.68 8.28 20.76
N GLU A 275 28.51 7.28 19.91
CA GLU A 275 29.20 7.16 18.61
C GLU A 275 28.95 8.39 17.73
N ALA A 276 27.69 8.84 17.61
CA ALA A 276 27.36 10.06 16.89
C ALA A 276 28.07 11.29 17.46
N ALA A 277 28.11 11.44 18.79
CA ALA A 277 28.76 12.58 19.44
C ALA A 277 30.27 12.61 19.23
N ASP A 278 30.92 11.45 19.12
CA ASP A 278 32.35 11.37 18.88
C ASP A 278 32.69 11.77 17.44
N ILE A 279 31.88 11.37 16.45
CA ILE A 279 32.03 11.84 15.06
C ILE A 279 31.82 13.36 14.96
N TYR A 280 30.81 13.93 15.63
CA TYR A 280 30.61 15.39 15.62
C TYR A 280 31.80 16.15 16.22
N LYS A 281 32.38 15.66 17.32
CA LYS A 281 33.57 16.29 17.92
C LYS A 281 34.78 16.20 16.99
N GLU A 282 34.95 15.06 16.33
CA GLU A 282 36.04 14.86 15.36
C GLU A 282 35.91 15.84 14.19
N LEU A 283 34.70 16.02 13.63
CA LEU A 283 34.42 17.00 12.58
C LEU A 283 34.75 18.43 13.01
N ILE A 284 34.38 18.81 14.23
CA ILE A 284 34.69 20.15 14.79
C ILE A 284 36.20 20.34 14.94
N GLN A 285 36.92 19.31 15.39
CA GLN A 285 38.36 19.37 15.61
C GLN A 285 39.15 19.41 14.30
N GLN A 286 38.75 18.62 13.30
CA GLN A 286 39.44 18.51 12.01
C GLN A 286 39.17 19.71 11.10
N TYR A 287 37.97 20.30 11.18
CA TYR A 287 37.55 21.38 10.28
C TYR A 287 37.03 22.61 11.06
N PRO A 288 37.86 23.23 11.92
CA PRO A 288 37.44 24.42 12.67
C PRO A 288 37.01 25.55 11.71
N ASP A 289 36.06 26.37 12.15
CA ASP A 289 35.53 27.53 11.41
C ASP A 289 34.89 27.22 10.04
N THR A 290 34.44 25.97 9.83
CA THR A 290 33.72 25.55 8.62
C THR A 290 32.22 25.36 8.86
N ALA A 291 31.44 25.30 7.77
CA ALA A 291 30.01 25.02 7.83
C ALA A 291 29.69 23.65 8.47
N VAL A 292 30.52 22.62 8.22
CA VAL A 292 30.34 21.30 8.83
C VAL A 292 30.56 21.34 10.35
N ALA A 293 31.55 22.09 10.83
CA ALA A 293 31.78 22.24 12.27
C ALA A 293 30.65 23.01 12.96
N ALA A 294 30.13 24.06 12.33
CA ALA A 294 28.97 24.80 12.84
C ALA A 294 27.74 23.90 12.98
N LEU A 295 27.43 23.11 11.95
CA LEU A 295 26.33 22.15 11.99
C LEU A 295 26.58 21.04 13.03
N ALA A 296 27.77 20.45 13.07
CA ALA A 296 28.13 19.44 14.07
C ALA A 296 28.00 19.99 15.51
N GLN A 297 28.37 21.25 15.74
CA GLN A 297 28.23 21.92 17.02
C GLN A 297 26.76 22.16 17.37
N GLU A 298 25.92 22.54 16.42
CA GLU A 298 24.47 22.64 16.61
C GLU A 298 23.86 21.28 16.98
N ARG A 299 24.25 20.20 16.28
CA ARG A 299 23.79 18.83 16.52
C ARG A 299 24.20 18.31 17.91
N LEU A 300 25.37 18.70 18.39
CA LEU A 300 25.84 18.48 19.77
C LEU A 300 25.14 19.38 20.79
N GLY A 301 24.90 20.65 20.45
CA GLY A 301 24.32 21.70 21.29
C GLY A 301 22.82 21.52 21.55
N ASN A 302 22.11 20.83 20.66
CA ASN A 302 20.74 20.33 20.90
C ASN A 302 20.63 19.25 22.01
N ARG A 303 21.59 19.26 22.94
CA ARG A 303 21.70 18.42 24.14
C ARG A 303 20.71 18.75 25.25
N GLU A 304 19.94 19.85 25.21
CA GLU A 304 19.19 20.30 26.41
C GLU A 304 17.68 20.55 26.29
N THR A 305 17.06 20.55 25.11
CA THR A 305 15.60 20.86 24.98
C THR A 305 14.72 19.73 24.52
N THR A 306 15.26 18.53 24.27
CA THR A 306 14.40 17.35 24.39
C THR A 306 14.40 17.00 25.87
N PRO A 307 13.28 17.12 26.61
CA PRO A 307 13.22 16.57 27.94
C PRO A 307 13.68 15.12 27.80
N ALA A 308 14.76 14.76 28.49
CA ALA A 308 14.87 13.40 28.96
C ALA A 308 13.49 13.11 29.56
N LYS A 309 12.73 12.22 28.90
CA LYS A 309 11.52 11.66 29.48
C LYS A 309 11.93 11.33 30.92
N PRO A 310 11.30 11.94 31.95
CA PRO A 310 11.82 11.85 33.29
C PRO A 310 12.09 10.38 33.54
N SER A 311 13.37 10.06 33.80
CA SER A 311 13.77 8.77 34.30
C SER A 311 12.75 8.45 35.38
N MET A 312 11.99 7.37 35.18
CA MET A 312 10.93 6.97 36.09
C MET A 312 11.45 7.18 37.51
N PRO A 313 10.79 8.01 38.34
CA PRO A 313 11.12 8.02 39.74
C PRO A 313 10.97 6.57 40.23
N ALA A 314 11.94 6.13 41.02
CA ALA A 314 11.93 4.84 41.67
C ALA A 314 10.52 4.53 42.19
N LYS A 315 10.04 3.31 41.95
CA LYS A 315 8.75 2.80 42.42
C LYS A 315 8.55 3.19 43.89
N THR A 316 7.74 4.21 44.14
CA THR A 316 7.05 4.38 45.41
C THR A 316 5.93 3.35 45.45
N GLU A 317 5.85 2.61 46.55
CA GLU A 317 5.03 1.41 46.77
C GLU A 317 3.51 1.62 46.74
N SER A 318 2.99 2.69 46.14
CA SER A 318 1.56 2.86 45.88
C SER A 318 1.37 3.06 44.37
N GLY A 319 0.82 2.03 43.71
CA GLY A 319 0.66 2.01 42.25
C GLY A 319 -0.32 3.05 41.69
N ASP A 320 -0.52 3.07 40.36
CA ASP A 320 -1.22 4.15 39.63
C ASP A 320 -2.74 3.88 39.47
N PRO A 321 -3.61 4.63 40.20
CA PRO A 321 -5.06 4.42 40.14
C PRO A 321 -5.67 4.71 38.76
N LYS A 322 -5.07 5.63 37.97
CA LYS A 322 -5.56 5.94 36.62
C LYS A 322 -5.32 4.79 35.66
N LYS A 323 -4.19 4.11 35.81
CA LYS A 323 -3.83 2.94 35.01
C LYS A 323 -4.66 1.72 35.40
N ALA A 324 -4.94 1.53 36.69
CA ALA A 324 -5.91 0.52 37.15
C ALA A 324 -7.31 0.75 36.56
N ALA A 325 -7.80 2.00 36.55
CA ALA A 325 -9.08 2.34 35.93
C ALA A 325 -9.12 2.08 34.41
N ALA A 326 -8.01 2.31 33.70
CA ALA A 326 -7.90 2.02 32.28
C ALA A 326 -7.99 0.51 31.98
N TYR A 327 -7.32 -0.32 32.79
CA TYR A 327 -7.41 -1.78 32.67
C TYR A 327 -8.81 -2.30 32.98
N LEU A 328 -9.48 -1.76 34.01
CA LEU A 328 -10.86 -2.12 34.33
C LEU A 328 -11.83 -1.77 33.19
N ARG A 329 -11.69 -0.59 32.57
CA ARG A 329 -12.54 -0.20 31.42
C ARG A 329 -12.39 -1.17 30.25
N LEU A 330 -11.15 -1.56 29.94
CA LEU A 330 -10.88 -2.54 28.88
C LEU A 330 -11.41 -3.93 29.24
N ALA A 331 -11.27 -4.34 30.50
CA ALA A 331 -11.81 -5.61 30.99
C ALA A 331 -13.34 -5.68 30.84
N LYS A 332 -14.06 -4.60 31.18
CA LYS A 332 -15.53 -4.52 30.99
C LYS A 332 -15.94 -4.68 29.53
N GLN A 333 -15.22 -4.03 28.60
CA GLN A 333 -15.45 -4.22 27.15
C GLN A 333 -15.20 -5.67 26.70
N LEU A 334 -14.19 -6.33 27.28
CA LEU A 334 -13.87 -7.72 26.98
C LEU A 334 -14.88 -8.71 27.57
N LEU A 335 -15.51 -8.39 28.70
CA LEU A 335 -16.61 -9.17 29.29
C LEU A 335 -17.86 -9.15 28.40
N GLU A 336 -18.20 -8.00 27.79
CA GLU A 336 -19.34 -7.87 26.88
C GLU A 336 -19.25 -8.83 25.68
N ILE A 337 -18.04 -9.09 25.20
CA ILE A 337 -17.77 -10.00 24.08
C ILE A 337 -17.33 -11.41 24.52
N LYS A 338 -17.46 -11.73 25.81
CA LYS A 338 -17.08 -13.04 26.42
C LYS A 338 -15.64 -13.47 26.09
N SER A 339 -14.72 -12.52 26.04
CA SER A 339 -13.30 -12.80 25.76
C SER A 339 -12.61 -13.42 26.97
N PRO A 340 -11.82 -14.50 26.81
CA PRO A 340 -11.07 -15.11 27.91
C PRO A 340 -9.98 -14.19 28.47
N LYS A 341 -9.65 -13.10 27.77
CA LYS A 341 -8.68 -12.09 28.23
C LYS A 341 -9.25 -11.12 29.26
N ALA A 342 -10.56 -11.11 29.49
CA ALA A 342 -11.18 -10.21 30.46
C ALA A 342 -10.57 -10.37 31.87
N ASN A 343 -10.41 -11.60 32.34
CA ASN A 343 -9.84 -11.90 33.65
C ASN A 343 -8.38 -11.46 33.78
N GLU A 344 -7.60 -11.53 32.69
CA GLU A 344 -6.22 -11.04 32.67
C GLU A 344 -6.16 -9.52 32.93
N TYR A 345 -7.07 -8.75 32.34
CA TYR A 345 -7.13 -7.30 32.52
C TYR A 345 -7.76 -6.89 33.85
N LEU A 346 -8.68 -7.68 34.41
CA LEU A 346 -9.16 -7.49 35.78
C LEU A 346 -8.01 -7.69 36.79
N GLN A 347 -7.20 -8.74 36.62
CA GLN A 347 -6.05 -8.98 37.50
C GLN A 347 -5.01 -7.85 37.38
N LYS A 348 -4.73 -7.37 36.16
CA LYS A 348 -3.86 -6.22 35.94
C LYS A 348 -4.37 -4.94 36.62
N ALA A 349 -5.68 -4.72 36.69
CA ALA A 349 -6.25 -3.58 37.41
C ALA A 349 -6.01 -3.68 38.93
N ILE A 350 -6.10 -4.89 39.49
CA ILE A 350 -5.85 -5.17 40.91
C ILE A 350 -4.36 -4.99 41.25
N ASP A 351 -3.47 -5.56 40.43
CA ASP A 351 -2.03 -5.53 40.67
C ASP A 351 -1.44 -4.11 40.50
N GLU A 352 -2.03 -3.31 39.62
CA GLU A 352 -1.54 -1.95 39.31
C GLU A 352 -1.85 -0.94 40.41
N ALA A 353 -2.98 -1.05 41.12
CA ALA A 353 -3.29 -0.21 42.27
C ALA A 353 -4.25 -0.92 43.25
N PRO A 354 -3.72 -1.78 44.16
CA PRO A 354 -4.54 -2.69 44.98
C PRO A 354 -5.58 -2.02 45.89
N GLU A 355 -5.34 -0.77 46.28
CA GLU A 355 -6.21 0.03 47.17
C GLU A 355 -7.12 1.00 46.38
N SER A 356 -7.13 0.92 45.05
CA SER A 356 -7.98 1.78 44.22
C SER A 356 -9.41 1.28 44.12
N GLU A 357 -10.35 2.20 43.89
CA GLU A 357 -11.75 1.87 43.57
C GLU A 357 -11.86 0.90 42.38
N ALA A 358 -11.00 1.08 41.38
CA ALA A 358 -10.92 0.20 40.22
C ALA A 358 -10.50 -1.24 40.57
N ALA A 359 -9.59 -1.42 41.53
CA ALA A 359 -9.22 -2.74 42.03
C ALA A 359 -10.35 -3.38 42.86
N GLY A 360 -11.10 -2.57 43.61
CA GLY A 360 -12.31 -3.03 44.31
C GLY A 360 -13.35 -3.59 43.33
N GLU A 361 -13.68 -2.84 42.29
CA GLU A 361 -14.64 -3.26 41.27
C GLU A 361 -14.11 -4.46 40.44
N ALA A 362 -12.80 -4.50 40.14
CA ALA A 362 -12.20 -5.64 39.46
C ALA A 362 -12.29 -6.94 40.27
N ARG A 363 -12.15 -6.89 41.60
CA ARG A 363 -12.31 -8.06 42.49
C ARG A 363 -13.74 -8.58 42.52
N GLU A 364 -14.73 -7.71 42.34
CA GLU A 364 -16.14 -8.13 42.24
C GLU A 364 -16.43 -8.83 40.92
N LEU A 365 -15.84 -8.36 39.82
CA LEU A 365 -16.05 -8.91 38.47
C LEU A 365 -15.29 -10.21 38.20
N ILE A 366 -14.30 -10.58 39.03
CA ILE A 366 -13.58 -11.87 38.94
C ILE A 366 -14.35 -13.02 39.63
N LYS A 367 -15.28 -12.70 40.54
CA LYS A 367 -16.14 -13.71 41.19
C LYS A 367 -17.20 -14.24 40.22
#